data_AF-A0A521VJL5-F1
#
_entry.id   AF-A0A521VJL5-F1
#
_cell.length_a   1.000
_cell.length_b   1.000
_cell.length_c   1.000
_cell.angle_alpha   90.00
_cell.angle_beta   90.00
_cell.angle_gamma   90.00
#
_symmetry.space_group_name_H-M   'P 1'
#
loop_
_entity.id
_entity.type
_entity.pdbx_description
1 polymer ?
#
loop_
_entity_poly.entity_id
_entity_poly.type
_entity_poly.pdbx_seq_one_letter_code
_entity_poly.pdbx_strand_id
1 'polypeptide(L)'
;MRSSLSLTRVGLLAALPFAVATAFAQPTQPGRAPVTQPEIRYQAGGSPLENVEMYQDINPKAPPLTKAEFDKARQVYFERCAGCHGVLRKGATGKPLTPDITIAKGTEVLKVFIKYGSPAGMPNWGTAGDLNDAEVDLMARYIQNTPP
;
A
#
# COMPACT_ATOMS: atom_id res chain seq x y z
N MET A 1 17.61 -2.23 76.28
CA MET A 1 18.52 -1.08 76.48
C MET A 1 18.87 -0.49 75.12
N ARG A 2 18.83 0.85 74.99
CA ARG A 2 19.06 1.71 73.79
C ARG A 2 17.89 1.67 72.79
N SER A 3 16.87 2.54 72.76
CA SER A 3 16.70 3.99 73.01
C SER A 3 17.55 4.90 72.11
N SER A 4 16.89 5.56 71.14
CA SER A 4 17.22 6.86 70.51
C SER A 4 16.11 7.18 69.48
N LEU A 5 15.04 7.89 69.86
CA LEU A 5 14.80 9.33 69.67
C LEU A 5 14.86 9.86 68.22
N SER A 6 13.64 10.05 67.69
CA SER A 6 13.11 11.12 66.83
C SER A 6 14.06 12.19 66.25
N LEU A 7 13.92 12.46 64.95
CA LEU A 7 13.90 13.84 64.46
C LEU A 7 13.03 13.95 63.19
N THR A 8 11.82 14.45 63.41
CA THR A 8 10.86 14.91 62.43
C THR A 8 11.49 16.00 61.54
N ARG A 9 11.55 15.78 60.22
CA ARG A 9 11.73 16.87 59.25
C ARG A 9 10.43 17.05 58.47
N VAL A 10 9.59 17.93 59.01
CA VAL A 10 8.50 18.58 58.28
C VAL A 10 9.15 19.54 57.29
N GLY A 11 9.17 19.18 56.01
CA GLY A 11 9.70 20.01 54.93
C GLY A 11 8.58 20.35 53.94
N LEU A 12 8.04 21.56 54.10
CA LEU A 12 7.28 22.40 53.15
C LEU A 12 6.56 21.68 51.98
N LEU A 13 5.23 21.54 52.10
CA LEU A 13 4.34 21.46 50.95
C LEU A 13 4.40 22.81 50.19
N ALA A 14 5.13 22.85 49.08
CA ALA A 14 4.93 23.87 48.07
C ALA A 14 3.66 23.50 47.27
N ALA A 15 2.53 24.07 47.66
CA ALA A 15 1.29 24.01 46.88
C ALA A 15 1.48 24.84 45.60
N LEU A 16 1.92 24.21 44.51
CA LEU A 16 1.76 24.76 43.17
C LEU A 16 0.26 24.80 42.84
N PRO A 17 -0.34 25.97 42.55
CA PRO A 17 -1.69 26.01 42.01
C PRO A 17 -1.64 25.39 40.61
N PHE A 18 -2.14 24.17 40.50
CA PHE A 18 -2.39 23.51 39.22
C PHE A 18 -3.51 24.30 38.53
N ALA A 19 -3.14 25.28 37.70
CA ALA A 19 -4.04 26.03 36.85
C ALA A 19 -4.62 25.08 35.80
N VAL A 20 -5.75 24.44 36.13
CA VAL A 20 -6.59 23.71 35.19
C VAL A 20 -7.31 24.74 34.32
N ALA A 21 -6.71 25.13 33.19
CA ALA A 21 -7.36 25.99 32.21
C ALA A 21 -6.93 25.74 30.75
N THR A 22 -6.55 24.51 30.39
CA THR A 22 -6.24 24.16 29.00
C THR A 22 -6.98 22.89 28.59
N ALA A 23 -8.27 23.00 28.29
CA ALA A 23 -9.06 21.85 27.83
C ALA A 23 -9.75 22.03 26.45
N PHE A 24 -9.60 23.16 25.73
CA PHE A 24 -10.19 23.30 24.39
C PHE A 24 -9.35 24.17 23.43
N ALA A 25 -8.10 23.83 23.20
CA ALA A 25 -7.36 24.35 22.06
C ALA A 25 -6.90 23.18 21.18
N GLN A 26 -7.74 22.81 20.22
CA GLN A 26 -7.34 21.96 19.10
C GLN A 26 -6.19 22.70 18.38
N PRO A 27 -4.99 22.12 18.24
CA PRO A 27 -3.89 22.81 17.59
C PRO A 27 -4.23 22.98 16.11
N THR A 28 -4.65 24.17 15.71
CA THR A 28 -4.68 24.58 14.32
C THR A 28 -3.23 24.59 13.83
N GLN A 29 -2.95 23.79 12.80
CA GLN A 29 -1.64 23.86 12.15
C GLN A 29 -1.41 25.28 11.62
N PRO A 30 -0.24 25.90 11.87
CA PRO A 30 0.04 27.25 11.38
C PRO A 30 -0.11 27.30 9.86
N GLY A 31 -1.01 28.16 9.35
CA GLY A 31 -1.20 28.40 7.92
C GLY A 31 -2.39 27.70 7.25
N ARG A 32 -3.22 26.94 7.99
CA ARG A 32 -4.46 26.37 7.43
C ARG A 32 -5.69 27.08 8.00
N ALA A 33 -6.56 27.57 7.10
CA ALA A 33 -7.85 28.16 7.48
C ALA A 33 -8.67 27.16 8.32
N PRO A 34 -9.47 27.63 9.29
CA PRO A 34 -10.35 26.77 10.07
C PRO A 34 -11.31 26.00 9.14
N VAL A 35 -11.31 24.67 9.24
CA VAL A 35 -12.20 23.80 8.45
C VAL A 35 -13.63 24.03 8.93
N THR A 36 -14.56 24.36 8.03
CA THR A 36 -15.95 24.66 8.42
C THR A 36 -16.74 23.38 8.72
N GLN A 37 -17.79 23.47 9.55
CA GLN A 37 -18.68 22.33 9.81
C GLN A 37 -19.30 21.71 8.54
N PRO A 38 -19.75 22.49 7.54
CA PRO A 38 -20.15 21.95 6.24
C PRO A 38 -19.03 21.18 5.53
N GLU A 39 -17.80 21.66 5.59
CA GLU A 39 -16.64 21.02 4.97
C GLU A 39 -16.23 19.73 5.67
N ILE A 40 -16.34 19.67 7.01
CA ILE A 40 -16.19 18.43 7.78
C ILE A 40 -17.24 17.41 7.34
N ARG A 41 -18.51 17.80 7.22
CA ARG A 41 -19.58 16.87 6.78
C ARG A 41 -19.39 16.39 5.35
N TYR A 42 -18.88 17.25 4.47
CA TYR A 42 -18.60 16.89 3.08
C TYR A 42 -17.44 15.87 2.97
N GLN A 43 -16.40 16.02 3.79
CA GLN A 43 -15.23 15.13 3.78
C GLN A 43 -15.40 13.88 4.66
N ALA A 44 -16.44 13.81 5.49
CA ALA A 44 -16.70 12.69 6.41
C ALA A 44 -17.39 11.48 5.75
N GLY A 45 -17.64 11.51 4.44
CA GLY A 45 -18.10 10.33 3.71
C GLY A 45 -17.02 9.25 3.73
N GLY A 46 -17.33 8.07 4.28
CA GLY A 46 -16.44 6.91 4.24
C GLY A 46 -16.07 6.53 2.80
N SER A 47 -14.86 6.00 2.61
CA SER A 47 -14.43 5.53 1.30
C SER A 47 -15.22 4.27 0.92
N PRO A 48 -15.69 4.13 -0.33
CA PRO A 48 -16.30 2.87 -0.79
C PRO A 48 -15.33 1.68 -0.71
N LEU A 49 -14.03 1.92 -0.52
CA LEU A 49 -13.00 0.90 -0.35
C LEU A 49 -12.56 0.69 1.12
N GLU A 50 -13.26 1.28 2.10
CA GLU A 50 -12.86 1.22 3.51
C GLU A 50 -12.65 -0.21 4.04
N ASN A 51 -13.46 -1.16 3.56
CA ASN A 51 -13.40 -2.57 3.98
C ASN A 51 -12.68 -3.48 2.98
N VAL A 52 -11.96 -2.91 1.99
CA VAL A 52 -11.21 -3.69 1.00
C VAL A 52 -9.75 -3.75 1.43
N GLU A 53 -9.26 -4.96 1.71
CA GLU A 53 -7.85 -5.17 2.04
C GLU A 53 -6.97 -4.87 0.82
N MET A 54 -6.13 -3.85 0.93
CA MET A 54 -5.22 -3.42 -0.12
C MET A 54 -3.84 -4.05 0.06
N TYR A 55 -3.27 -4.55 -1.04
CA TYR A 55 -1.87 -4.99 -1.06
C TYR A 55 -0.95 -3.76 -0.96
N GLN A 56 0.06 -3.83 -0.10
CA GLN A 56 1.02 -2.75 0.14
C GLN A 56 2.34 -3.08 -0.53
N ASP A 57 2.63 -2.40 -1.63
CA ASP A 57 3.94 -2.50 -2.29
C ASP A 57 4.94 -1.51 -1.68
N ILE A 58 6.23 -1.86 -1.68
CA ILE A 58 7.30 -0.95 -1.24
C ILE A 58 7.49 0.22 -2.22
N ASN A 59 7.09 0.04 -3.49
CA ASN A 59 7.21 1.03 -4.53
C ASN A 59 5.86 1.77 -4.71
N PRO A 60 5.78 3.07 -4.34
CA PRO A 60 4.54 3.82 -4.45
C PRO A 60 4.08 4.08 -5.88
N LYS A 61 4.91 3.79 -6.89
CA LYS A 61 4.55 3.88 -8.31
C LYS A 61 3.91 2.60 -8.85
N ALA A 62 3.94 1.50 -8.10
CA ALA A 62 3.29 0.26 -8.50
C ALA A 62 1.76 0.47 -8.56
N PRO A 63 1.07 -0.01 -9.60
CA PRO A 63 -0.39 0.09 -9.67
C PRO A 63 -1.04 -0.63 -8.48
N PRO A 64 -2.05 -0.02 -7.85
CA PRO A 64 -2.70 -0.58 -6.68
C PRO A 64 -3.41 -1.88 -7.02
N LEU A 65 -3.38 -2.82 -6.07
CA LEU A 65 -4.08 -4.10 -6.10
C LEU A 65 -4.73 -4.31 -4.75
N THR A 66 -5.92 -4.92 -4.75
CA THR A 66 -6.43 -5.55 -3.53
C THR A 66 -5.57 -6.77 -3.18
N LYS A 67 -5.61 -7.22 -1.93
CA LYS A 67 -4.92 -8.45 -1.53
C LYS A 67 -5.39 -9.67 -2.33
N ALA A 68 -6.70 -9.77 -2.56
CA ALA A 68 -7.31 -10.84 -3.34
C ALA A 68 -6.85 -10.81 -4.82
N GLU A 69 -6.77 -9.63 -5.42
CA GLU A 69 -6.22 -9.44 -6.76
C GLU A 69 -4.76 -9.87 -6.83
N PHE A 70 -3.94 -9.44 -5.87
CA PHE A 70 -2.53 -9.80 -5.82
C PHE A 70 -2.32 -11.32 -5.71
N ASP A 71 -3.07 -11.98 -4.83
CA ASP A 71 -2.98 -13.43 -4.65
C ASP A 71 -3.41 -14.20 -5.90
N LYS A 72 -4.51 -13.80 -6.55
CA LYS A 72 -4.97 -14.38 -7.82
C LYS A 72 -3.91 -14.21 -8.91
N ALA A 73 -3.40 -12.99 -9.08
CA ALA A 73 -2.40 -12.70 -10.10
C ALA A 73 -1.09 -13.44 -9.84
N ARG A 74 -0.68 -13.58 -8.57
CA ARG A 74 0.47 -14.38 -8.18
C ARG A 74 0.32 -15.83 -8.61
N GLN A 75 -0.84 -16.45 -8.34
CA GLN A 75 -1.10 -17.82 -8.77
C GLN A 75 -0.96 -17.97 -10.29
N VAL A 76 -1.64 -17.13 -11.06
CA VAL A 76 -1.57 -17.14 -12.52
C VAL A 76 -0.13 -16.94 -13.02
N TYR A 77 0.64 -16.04 -12.38
CA TYR A 77 2.03 -15.81 -12.73
C TYR A 77 2.88 -17.06 -12.57
N PHE A 78 2.74 -17.78 -11.46
CA PHE A 78 3.51 -19.00 -11.22
C PHE A 78 3.10 -20.14 -12.14
N GLU A 79 1.81 -20.28 -12.43
CA GLU A 79 1.29 -21.34 -13.32
C GLU A 79 1.65 -21.11 -14.79
N ARG A 80 1.65 -19.86 -15.25
CA ARG A 80 1.68 -19.54 -16.70
C ARG A 80 2.87 -18.71 -17.16
N CYS A 81 3.47 -17.91 -16.28
CA CYS A 81 4.46 -16.88 -16.68
C CYS A 81 5.87 -17.17 -16.16
N ALA A 82 5.99 -17.71 -14.94
CA ALA A 82 7.24 -17.88 -14.24
C ALA A 82 8.20 -18.87 -14.95
N GLY A 83 7.67 -19.83 -15.72
CA GLY A 83 8.49 -20.76 -16.51
C GLY A 83 9.40 -20.05 -17.51
N CYS A 84 8.94 -18.96 -18.14
CA CYS A 84 9.73 -18.20 -19.11
C CYS A 84 10.36 -16.95 -18.51
N HIS A 85 9.69 -16.27 -17.58
CA HIS A 85 10.14 -15.00 -17.03
C HIS A 85 10.89 -15.13 -15.69
N GLY A 86 10.94 -16.33 -15.12
CA GLY A 86 11.58 -16.64 -13.84
C GLY A 86 10.70 -16.29 -12.63
N VAL A 87 10.86 -17.02 -11.53
CA VAL A 87 10.08 -16.81 -10.29
C VAL A 87 10.29 -15.41 -9.69
N LEU A 88 11.51 -14.87 -9.80
CA LEU A 88 11.85 -13.49 -9.40
C LEU A 88 11.73 -12.48 -10.55
N ARG A 89 11.13 -12.87 -11.67
CA ARG A 89 10.92 -12.04 -12.86
C ARG A 89 12.20 -11.50 -13.53
N LYS A 90 13.36 -12.08 -13.21
CA LYS A 90 14.68 -11.69 -13.75
C LYS A 90 14.95 -12.22 -15.16
N GLY A 91 14.00 -12.91 -15.76
CA GLY A 91 14.12 -13.53 -17.07
C GLY A 91 14.70 -14.96 -16.98
N ALA A 92 14.34 -15.76 -17.99
CA ALA A 92 14.93 -17.06 -18.26
C ALA A 92 15.01 -17.23 -19.79
N THR A 93 14.01 -17.83 -20.40
CA THR A 93 13.83 -17.80 -21.87
C THR A 93 13.14 -16.52 -22.34
N GLY A 94 12.25 -15.97 -21.52
CA GLY A 94 11.58 -14.69 -21.72
C GLY A 94 12.34 -13.52 -21.11
N LYS A 95 12.06 -12.31 -21.60
CA LYS A 95 12.66 -11.05 -21.12
C LYS A 95 12.37 -10.81 -19.62
N PRO A 96 13.23 -10.10 -18.88
CA PRO A 96 12.93 -9.70 -17.51
C PRO A 96 11.66 -8.84 -17.43
N LEU A 97 10.87 -9.05 -16.38
CA LEU A 97 9.64 -8.33 -16.04
C LEU A 97 9.78 -7.69 -14.65
N THR A 98 10.95 -7.14 -14.34
CA THR A 98 11.19 -6.44 -13.07
C THR A 98 10.50 -5.08 -13.06
N PRO A 99 10.06 -4.58 -11.88
CA PRO A 99 9.29 -3.34 -11.77
C PRO A 99 9.92 -2.11 -12.43
N ASP A 100 11.25 -1.97 -12.40
CA ASP A 100 11.98 -0.88 -13.05
C ASP A 100 11.73 -0.82 -14.58
N ILE A 101 11.54 -1.99 -15.21
CA ILE A 101 11.23 -2.11 -16.63
C ILE A 101 9.74 -1.94 -16.87
N THR A 102 8.90 -2.66 -16.12
CA THR A 102 7.47 -2.74 -16.39
C THR A 102 6.75 -1.44 -16.07
N ILE A 103 7.14 -0.74 -14.99
CA ILE A 103 6.57 0.58 -14.65
C ILE A 103 6.91 1.59 -15.74
N ALA A 104 8.15 1.58 -16.25
CA ALA A 104 8.57 2.47 -17.33
C ALA A 104 7.81 2.21 -18.65
N LYS A 105 7.40 0.96 -18.91
CA LYS A 105 6.57 0.59 -20.07
C LYS A 105 5.11 1.04 -19.92
N GLY A 106 4.58 0.98 -18.71
CA GLY A 106 3.20 1.33 -18.39
C GLY A 106 2.17 0.23 -18.69
N THR A 107 1.07 0.25 -17.92
CA THR A 107 0.04 -0.81 -17.91
C THR A 107 -0.58 -1.08 -19.28
N GLU A 108 -0.93 -0.05 -20.05
CA GLU A 108 -1.61 -0.24 -21.34
C GLU A 108 -0.73 -0.96 -22.37
N VAL A 109 0.58 -0.66 -22.39
CA VAL A 109 1.54 -1.38 -23.24
C VAL A 109 1.66 -2.83 -22.82
N LEU A 110 1.73 -3.09 -21.50
CA LEU A 110 1.82 -4.44 -20.96
C LEU A 110 0.56 -5.27 -21.30
N LYS A 111 -0.62 -4.66 -21.24
CA LYS A 111 -1.89 -5.30 -21.63
C LYS A 111 -1.87 -5.76 -23.09
N VAL A 112 -1.30 -4.96 -24.00
CA VAL A 112 -1.17 -5.35 -25.42
C VAL A 112 -0.34 -6.62 -25.56
N PHE A 113 0.83 -6.68 -24.90
CA PHE A 113 1.68 -7.87 -24.97
C PHE A 113 1.04 -9.11 -24.33
N ILE A 114 0.35 -8.95 -23.21
CA ILE A 114 -0.34 -10.07 -22.54
C ILE A 114 -1.53 -10.55 -23.40
N LYS A 115 -2.27 -9.63 -24.01
CA LYS A 115 -3.46 -9.95 -24.83
C LYS A 115 -3.11 -10.61 -26.16
N TYR A 116 -2.12 -10.05 -26.87
CA TYR A 116 -1.81 -10.42 -28.26
C TYR A 116 -0.50 -11.19 -28.42
N GLY A 117 0.28 -11.34 -27.34
CA GLY A 117 1.57 -12.02 -27.39
C GLY A 117 2.64 -11.18 -28.06
N SER A 118 3.71 -11.83 -28.51
CA SER A 118 4.74 -11.19 -29.33
C SER A 118 5.31 -12.13 -30.38
N PRO A 119 5.81 -11.62 -31.52
CA PRO A 119 6.46 -12.44 -32.55
C PRO A 119 7.68 -13.21 -32.05
N ALA A 120 8.27 -12.80 -30.92
CA ALA A 120 9.43 -13.43 -30.30
C ALA A 120 9.08 -14.65 -29.42
N GLY A 121 7.86 -15.18 -29.51
CA GLY A 121 7.44 -16.41 -28.82
C GLY A 121 6.67 -16.20 -27.51
N MET A 122 6.26 -14.98 -27.19
CA MET A 122 5.35 -14.75 -26.06
C MET A 122 3.92 -15.16 -26.46
N PRO A 123 3.24 -16.05 -25.70
CA PRO A 123 1.87 -16.47 -26.03
C PRO A 123 0.85 -15.33 -25.97
N ASN A 124 -0.21 -15.46 -26.76
CA ASN A 124 -1.27 -14.47 -26.93
C ASN A 124 -2.46 -14.72 -25.99
N TRP A 125 -2.20 -14.77 -24.67
CA TRP A 125 -3.13 -15.25 -23.64
C TRP A 125 -4.56 -14.70 -23.73
N GLY A 126 -4.72 -13.40 -24.00
CA GLY A 126 -6.06 -12.81 -24.12
C GLY A 126 -6.80 -13.30 -25.36
N THR A 127 -6.20 -13.16 -26.54
CA THR A 127 -6.83 -13.60 -27.80
C THR A 127 -6.91 -15.12 -27.98
N ALA A 128 -6.09 -15.89 -27.26
CA ALA A 128 -6.21 -17.34 -27.17
C ALA A 128 -7.39 -17.80 -26.29
N GLY A 129 -7.99 -16.88 -25.52
CA GLY A 129 -9.10 -17.18 -24.61
C GLY A 129 -8.68 -17.72 -23.23
N ASP A 130 -7.37 -17.74 -22.96
CA ASP A 130 -6.80 -18.21 -21.69
C ASP A 130 -7.00 -17.24 -20.53
N LEU A 131 -7.04 -15.93 -20.83
CA LEU A 131 -7.31 -14.85 -19.89
C LEU A 131 -8.39 -13.94 -20.48
N ASN A 132 -9.37 -13.54 -19.68
CA ASN A 132 -10.30 -12.48 -20.08
C ASN A 132 -9.66 -11.08 -19.92
N ASP A 133 -10.34 -10.03 -20.40
CA ASP A 133 -9.80 -8.67 -20.38
C ASP A 133 -9.49 -8.13 -18.97
N ALA A 134 -10.27 -8.53 -17.96
CA ALA A 134 -10.00 -8.15 -16.57
C ALA A 134 -8.77 -8.88 -16.01
N GLU A 135 -8.53 -10.13 -16.42
CA GLU A 135 -7.33 -10.88 -16.05
C GLU A 135 -6.09 -10.36 -16.76
N VAL A 136 -6.20 -9.95 -18.03
CA VAL A 136 -5.12 -9.26 -18.75
C VAL A 136 -4.73 -7.97 -18.01
N ASP A 137 -5.70 -7.15 -17.61
CA ASP A 137 -5.46 -5.94 -16.81
C ASP A 137 -4.81 -6.26 -15.46
N LEU A 138 -5.36 -7.24 -14.74
CA LEU A 138 -4.85 -7.71 -13.47
C LEU A 138 -3.38 -8.14 -13.57
N MET A 139 -3.04 -8.95 -14.57
CA MET A 139 -1.67 -9.40 -14.78
C MET A 139 -0.74 -8.25 -15.15
N ALA A 140 -1.19 -7.30 -15.97
CA ALA A 140 -0.40 -6.11 -16.31
C ALA A 140 -0.10 -5.23 -15.09
N ARG A 141 -1.06 -5.05 -14.17
CA ARG A 141 -0.85 -4.35 -12.89
C ARG A 141 0.07 -5.14 -11.96
N TYR A 142 -0.13 -6.45 -11.85
CA TYR A 142 0.65 -7.32 -10.97
C TYR A 142 2.14 -7.36 -11.32
N ILE A 143 2.50 -7.46 -12.60
CA ILE A 143 3.92 -7.55 -12.98
C ILE A 143 4.72 -6.27 -12.67
N GLN A 144 4.03 -5.16 -12.40
CA GLN A 144 4.63 -3.88 -11.98
C GLN A 144 4.82 -3.76 -10.46
N ASN A 145 4.22 -4.66 -9.67
CA ASN A 145 4.45 -4.75 -8.23
C ASN A 145 5.74 -5.52 -7.94
N THR A 146 6.37 -5.22 -6.81
CA THR A 146 7.53 -5.92 -6.28
C THR A 146 7.21 -7.42 -6.19
N PRO A 147 8.05 -8.31 -6.75
CA PRO A 147 7.83 -9.74 -6.63
C PRO A 147 7.86 -10.17 -5.15
N PRO A 148 6.94 -11.05 -4.72
CA PRO A 148 6.89 -11.56 -3.36
C PRO A 148 8.04 -12.53 -3.05
#